data_AF-A0A3B8VDR8-F1
#
_entry.id   AF-A0A3B8VDR8-F1
#
_cell.length_a   1.000
_cell.length_b   1.000
_cell.length_c   1.000
_cell.angle_alpha   90.00
_cell.angle_beta   90.00
_cell.angle_gamma   90.00
#
_symmetry.space_group_name_H-M   'P 1'
#
loop_
_entity.id
_entity.type
_entity.pdbx_description
1 polymer ?
#
loop_
_entity_poly.entity_id
_entity_poly.type
_entity_poly.pdbx_seq_one_letter_code
_entity_poly.pdbx_strand_id
1 'polypeptide(L)'
;METIVCKFGGTSVADADAIKRVKSIAEADESRRFIVVSAPGKRFAGDTKVTDLFYTAVKAANENGRAEFEKVFSVIFARFRAIVAALFPYSSFPGKILAELNAIGRRVYEEKDEDFAAS
;
A
#
# COMPACT_ATOMS: atom_id res chain seq x y z
N MET A 1 -5.02 -31.45 7.40
CA MET A 1 -3.97 -30.46 7.10
C MET A 1 -4.11 -29.34 8.11
N GLU A 2 -3.03 -29.02 8.82
CA GLU A 2 -2.99 -27.86 9.70
C GLU A 2 -3.08 -26.58 8.87
N THR A 3 -3.68 -25.52 9.43
CA THR A 3 -3.86 -24.24 8.75
C THR A 3 -3.02 -23.20 9.47
N ILE A 4 -2.06 -22.62 8.76
CA ILE A 4 -1.15 -21.60 9.24
C ILE A 4 -1.57 -20.23 8.68
N VAL A 5 -1.60 -19.25 9.57
CA VAL A 5 -1.76 -17.83 9.25
C VAL A 5 -0.39 -17.17 9.38
N CYS A 6 0.06 -16.50 8.32
CA CYS A 6 1.31 -15.74 8.32
C CYS A 6 1.01 -14.25 8.32
N LYS A 7 1.68 -13.49 9.20
CA LYS A 7 1.61 -12.04 9.22
C LYS A 7 2.93 -11.43 8.77
N PHE A 8 2.87 -10.51 7.81
CA PHE A 8 4.01 -9.75 7.31
C PHE A 8 3.82 -8.26 7.63
N GLY A 9 4.84 -7.65 8.24
CA GLY A 9 4.83 -6.22 8.54
C GLY A 9 5.13 -5.37 7.31
N GLY A 10 5.01 -4.05 7.44
CA GLY A 10 5.14 -3.13 6.30
C GLY A 10 6.48 -3.22 5.56
N THR A 11 7.59 -3.45 6.26
CA THR A 11 8.92 -3.63 5.61
C THR A 11 8.96 -4.86 4.70
N SER A 12 8.24 -5.92 5.06
CA SER A 12 8.15 -7.15 4.25
C SER A 12 7.33 -6.95 2.97
N VAL A 13 6.64 -5.82 2.82
CA VAL A 13 5.85 -5.45 1.64
C VAL A 13 6.17 -4.03 1.16
N ALA A 14 7.37 -3.52 1.47
CA ALA A 14 7.78 -2.15 1.15
C ALA A 14 8.02 -1.90 -0.35
N ASP A 15 8.41 -2.95 -1.09
CA ASP A 15 8.69 -2.94 -2.52
C ASP A 15 8.41 -4.31 -3.16
N ALA A 16 8.60 -4.39 -4.48
CA ALA A 16 8.35 -5.60 -5.26
C ALA A 16 9.23 -6.78 -4.84
N ASP A 17 10.49 -6.56 -4.46
CA ASP A 17 11.39 -7.64 -4.09
C ASP A 17 11.07 -8.20 -2.70
N ALA A 18 10.63 -7.34 -1.78
CA ALA A 18 10.06 -7.77 -0.51
C ALA A 18 8.81 -8.64 -0.71
N ILE A 19 7.90 -8.23 -1.59
CA ILE A 19 6.71 -9.01 -1.93
C ILE A 19 7.06 -10.35 -2.56
N LYS A 20 8.06 -10.41 -3.45
CA LYS A 20 8.55 -11.69 -4.02
C LYS A 20 9.08 -12.62 -2.92
N ARG A 21 9.82 -12.09 -1.92
CA ARG A 21 10.27 -12.89 -0.77
C ARG A 21 9.09 -13.42 0.06
N VAL A 22 8.07 -12.59 0.31
CA VAL A 22 6.84 -13.02 1.00
C VAL A 22 6.16 -14.16 0.24
N LYS A 23 6.04 -14.04 -1.09
CA LYS A 23 5.50 -15.09 -1.95
C LYS A 23 6.29 -16.39 -1.79
N SER A 24 7.62 -16.35 -1.88
CA SER A 24 8.46 -17.55 -1.70
C SER A 24 8.30 -18.18 -0.31
N ILE A 25 8.14 -17.39 0.76
CA ILE A 25 7.87 -17.90 2.10
C ILE A 25 6.48 -18.56 2.15
N ALA A 26 5.47 -17.96 1.54
CA ALA A 26 4.12 -18.53 1.51
C ALA A 26 4.08 -19.86 0.74
N GLU A 27 4.72 -19.93 -0.43
CA GLU A 27 4.73 -21.12 -1.30
C GLU A 27 5.62 -22.26 -0.78
N ALA A 28 6.53 -21.99 0.16
CA ALA A 28 7.40 -23.03 0.73
C ALA A 28 6.67 -24.03 1.64
N ASP A 29 5.41 -23.76 2.00
CA ASP A 29 4.63 -24.60 2.92
C ASP A 29 3.13 -24.43 2.63
N GLU A 30 2.51 -25.47 2.07
CA GLU A 30 1.10 -25.48 1.67
C GLU A 30 0.11 -25.26 2.82
N SER A 31 0.55 -25.43 4.08
CA SER A 31 -0.27 -25.11 5.25
C SER A 31 -0.44 -23.60 5.47
N ARG A 32 0.41 -22.75 4.88
CA ARG A 32 0.37 -21.28 4.96
C ARG A 32 -0.70 -20.69 4.05
N ARG A 33 -1.95 -20.93 4.43
CA ARG A 33 -3.12 -20.61 3.60
C ARG A 33 -3.59 -19.17 3.70
N PHE A 34 -3.24 -18.47 4.79
CA PHE A 34 -3.69 -17.09 5.02
C PHE A 34 -2.50 -16.16 5.21
N ILE A 35 -2.42 -15.15 4.35
CA ILE A 35 -1.35 -14.15 4.37
C ILE A 35 -1.95 -12.80 4.74
N VAL A 36 -1.63 -12.33 5.95
CA VAL A 36 -2.05 -11.03 6.46
C VAL A 36 -0.90 -10.05 6.31
N VAL A 37 -1.12 -8.92 5.63
CA VAL A 37 -0.10 -7.91 5.37
C VAL A 37 -0.50 -6.57 5.95
N SER A 38 0.47 -5.77 6.36
CA SER A 38 0.29 -4.34 6.61
C SER A 38 0.43 -3.53 5.31
N ALA A 39 0.15 -2.22 5.35
CA ALA A 39 0.50 -1.32 4.25
C ALA A 39 2.02 -1.28 3.99
N PRO A 40 2.48 -0.90 2.77
CA PRO A 40 3.89 -0.80 2.44
C PRO A 40 4.67 0.11 3.41
N GLY A 41 5.71 -0.45 4.01
CA GLY A 41 6.59 0.23 4.94
C GLY A 41 7.70 1.00 4.25
N LYS A 42 8.72 1.37 5.03
CA LYS A 42 9.93 2.03 4.55
C LYS A 42 10.76 1.06 3.71
N ARG A 43 11.24 1.53 2.55
CA ARG A 43 12.18 0.79 1.67
C ARG A 43 13.63 0.90 2.14
N PHE A 44 13.99 2.05 2.71
CA PHE A 44 15.33 2.36 3.19
C PHE A 44 15.27 3.37 4.34
N ALA A 45 16.40 3.60 5.01
CA ALA A 45 16.49 4.58 6.09
C ALA A 45 16.19 6.00 5.57
N GLY A 46 15.19 6.66 6.15
CA GLY A 46 14.72 7.98 5.71
C GLY A 46 13.51 7.96 4.76
N ASP A 47 13.07 6.79 4.31
CA ASP A 47 11.80 6.66 3.59
C ASP A 47 10.58 6.87 4.52
N THR A 48 9.43 7.19 3.95
CA THR A 48 8.16 7.40 4.68
C THR A 48 7.26 6.17 4.51
N LYS A 49 6.57 5.75 5.58
CA LYS A 49 5.59 4.66 5.49
C LYS A 49 4.35 5.16 4.74
N VAL A 50 3.67 4.25 4.03
CA VAL A 50 2.42 4.61 3.34
C VAL A 50 1.33 5.03 4.32
N THR A 51 1.22 4.40 5.48
CA THR A 51 0.28 4.80 6.55
C THR A 51 0.48 6.25 6.98
N ASP A 52 1.74 6.67 7.22
CA ASP A 52 2.08 8.04 7.60
C ASP A 52 1.69 9.05 6.49
N LEU A 53 1.82 8.66 5.22
CA LEU A 53 1.37 9.46 4.08
C LEU A 53 -0.16 9.57 4.04
N PHE A 54 -0.91 8.52 4.39
CA PHE A 54 -2.37 8.59 4.48
C PHE A 54 -2.83 9.57 5.57
N TYR A 55 -2.23 9.53 6.76
CA TYR A 55 -2.50 10.54 7.80
C TYR A 55 -2.18 11.97 7.32
N THR A 56 -1.05 12.13 6.62
CA THR A 56 -0.67 13.43 6.04
C THR A 56 -1.68 13.89 4.99
N ALA A 57 -2.21 12.96 4.18
CA ALA A 57 -3.22 13.27 3.18
C ALA A 57 -4.56 13.68 3.83
N VAL A 58 -5.03 12.94 4.84
CA VAL A 58 -6.24 13.30 5.61
C VAL A 58 -6.09 14.69 6.23
N LYS A 59 -4.95 14.96 6.87
CA LYS A 59 -4.65 16.30 7.41
C LYS A 59 -4.70 17.38 6.33
N ALA A 60 -4.08 17.15 5.18
CA ALA A 60 -4.11 18.10 4.07
C ALA A 60 -5.55 18.33 3.53
N ALA A 61 -6.38 17.29 3.46
CA ALA A 61 -7.79 17.41 3.06
C ALA A 61 -8.64 18.20 4.06
N ASN A 62 -8.29 18.13 5.35
CA ASN A 62 -8.95 18.88 6.42
C ASN A 62 -8.48 20.34 6.49
N GLU A 63 -7.18 20.59 6.40
CA GLU A 63 -6.58 21.88 6.77
C GLU A 63 -6.09 22.72 5.57
N ASN A 64 -5.70 22.08 4.46
CA ASN A 64 -4.98 22.74 3.36
C ASN A 64 -5.72 22.71 2.02
N GLY A 65 -6.76 21.89 1.91
CA GLY A 65 -7.60 21.78 0.72
C GLY A 65 -7.04 20.82 -0.34
N ARG A 66 -7.76 20.75 -1.47
CA ARG A 66 -7.59 19.72 -2.51
C ARG A 66 -6.18 19.64 -3.09
N ALA A 67 -5.55 20.78 -3.38
CA ALA A 67 -4.26 20.80 -4.06
C ALA A 67 -3.14 20.15 -3.22
N GLU A 68 -3.09 20.43 -1.92
CA GLU A 68 -2.09 19.82 -1.04
C GLU A 68 -2.41 18.34 -0.77
N PHE A 69 -3.69 17.99 -0.64
CA PHE A 69 -4.12 16.58 -0.58
C PHE A 69 -3.64 15.79 -1.80
N GLU A 70 -3.91 16.27 -3.01
CA GLU A 70 -3.56 15.58 -4.26
C GLU A 70 -2.04 15.41 -4.39
N LYS A 71 -1.26 16.41 -3.94
CA LYS A 71 0.20 16.33 -3.88
C LYS A 71 0.68 15.21 -2.95
N VAL A 72 0.15 15.11 -1.73
CA VAL A 72 0.53 14.03 -0.80
C VAL A 72 0.06 12.67 -1.33
N PHE A 73 -1.19 12.58 -1.79
CA PHE A 73 -1.77 11.34 -2.30
C PHE A 73 -1.04 10.83 -3.56
N SER A 74 -0.50 11.73 -4.39
CA SER A 74 0.31 11.35 -5.54
C SER A 74 1.55 10.53 -5.17
N VAL A 75 2.12 10.75 -3.97
CA VAL A 75 3.26 9.98 -3.45
C VAL A 75 2.83 8.55 -3.09
N ILE A 76 1.65 8.39 -2.50
CA ILE A 76 1.04 7.08 -2.21
C ILE A 76 0.77 6.35 -3.53
N PHE A 77 0.13 7.03 -4.48
CA PHE A 77 -0.16 6.47 -5.80
C PHE A 77 1.12 6.02 -6.51
N ALA A 78 2.16 6.86 -6.50
CA ALA A 78 3.46 6.54 -7.09
C ALA A 78 4.10 5.31 -6.43
N ARG A 79 3.92 5.11 -5.11
CA ARG A 79 4.40 3.91 -4.40
C ARG A 79 3.79 2.64 -4.98
N PHE A 80 2.47 2.58 -5.07
CA PHE A 80 1.80 1.40 -5.63
C PHE A 80 2.12 1.21 -7.10
N ARG A 81 2.21 2.30 -7.88
CA ARG A 81 2.61 2.24 -9.28
C ARG A 81 4.00 1.63 -9.46
N ALA A 82 4.97 2.05 -8.65
CA ALA A 82 6.33 1.52 -8.70
C ALA A 82 6.37 0.01 -8.36
N ILE A 83 5.63 -0.40 -7.31
CA ILE A 83 5.54 -1.81 -6.90
C ILE A 83 4.97 -2.67 -8.05
N VAL A 84 3.84 -2.26 -8.61
CA VAL A 84 3.17 -3.01 -9.69
C VAL A 84 4.04 -3.04 -10.95
N ALA A 85 4.66 -1.93 -11.33
CA ALA A 85 5.54 -1.90 -12.50
C ALA A 85 6.74 -2.85 -12.36
N ALA A 86 7.32 -2.96 -11.15
CA ALA A 86 8.42 -3.87 -10.89
C ALA A 86 7.97 -5.35 -10.76
N LEU A 87 6.73 -5.62 -10.37
CA LEU A 87 6.15 -6.97 -10.36
C LEU A 87 5.70 -7.43 -11.75
N PHE A 88 5.25 -6.50 -12.60
CA PHE A 88 4.66 -6.77 -13.91
C PHE A 88 5.23 -5.86 -15.02
N PRO A 89 6.55 -5.95 -15.32
CA PRO A 89 7.24 -4.98 -16.17
C PRO A 89 6.81 -4.96 -17.64
N TYR A 90 6.21 -6.05 -18.13
CA TYR A 90 5.73 -6.18 -19.52
C TYR A 90 4.21 -6.05 -19.65
N SER A 91 3.55 -5.54 -18.62
CA SER A 91 2.09 -5.38 -18.60
C SER A 91 1.71 -3.92 -18.47
N SER A 92 0.59 -3.56 -19.10
CA SER A 92 -0.09 -2.31 -18.76
C SER A 92 -0.44 -2.30 -17.27
N PHE A 93 -0.41 -1.13 -16.64
CA PHE A 93 -0.83 -1.00 -15.25
C PHE A 93 -2.27 -1.53 -15.09
N PRO A 94 -2.53 -2.47 -14.15
CA PRO A 94 -3.84 -3.11 -14.05
C PRO A 94 -4.96 -2.11 -13.77
N GLY A 95 -5.95 -2.04 -14.66
CA GLY A 95 -7.06 -1.10 -14.56
C GLY A 95 -7.86 -1.22 -13.26
N LYS A 96 -7.96 -2.44 -12.69
CA LYS A 96 -8.60 -2.67 -11.40
C LYS A 96 -7.85 -1.99 -10.24
N ILE A 97 -6.52 -2.07 -10.22
CA ILE A 97 -5.70 -1.40 -9.19
C ILE A 97 -5.81 0.12 -9.37
N LEU A 98 -5.83 0.60 -10.61
CA LEU A 98 -6.02 2.03 -10.89
C LEU A 98 -7.37 2.55 -10.37
N ALA A 99 -8.45 1.81 -10.66
CA ALA A 99 -9.79 2.15 -10.21
C ALA A 99 -9.87 2.18 -8.67
N GLU A 100 -9.25 1.20 -8.01
CA GLU A 100 -9.21 1.11 -6.55
C GLU A 100 -8.43 2.27 -5.93
N LEU A 101 -7.23 2.58 -6.42
CA LEU A 101 -6.44 3.72 -5.92
C LEU A 101 -7.17 5.04 -6.09
N ASN A 102 -7.87 5.23 -7.21
CA ASN A 102 -8.70 6.41 -7.43
C ASN A 102 -9.91 6.46 -6.49
N ALA A 103 -10.56 5.32 -6.22
CA ALA A 103 -11.67 5.24 -5.28
C ALA A 103 -11.21 5.55 -3.85
N ILE A 104 -10.08 4.98 -3.43
CA ILE A 104 -9.44 5.27 -2.14
C ILE A 104 -9.14 6.77 -2.04
N GLY A 105 -8.55 7.39 -3.06
CA GLY A 105 -8.24 8.81 -3.04
C GLY A 105 -9.48 9.69 -2.88
N ARG A 106 -10.59 9.35 -3.56
CA ARG A 106 -11.87 10.05 -3.36
C ARG A 106 -12.38 9.89 -1.94
N ARG A 107 -12.41 8.67 -1.42
CA ARG A 107 -12.89 8.37 -0.05
C ARG A 107 -12.08 9.12 1.01
N VAL A 108 -10.75 9.08 0.94
CA VAL A 108 -9.89 9.82 1.88
C VAL A 108 -10.19 11.33 1.85
N TYR A 109 -10.40 11.90 0.66
CA TYR A 109 -10.68 13.33 0.53
C TYR A 109 -12.10 13.74 0.97
N GLU A 110 -13.10 12.90 0.68
CA GLU A 110 -14.52 13.18 0.95
C GLU A 110 -14.91 12.84 2.40
N GLU A 111 -14.51 11.67 2.88
CA GLU A 111 -14.82 11.17 4.23
C GLU A 111 -13.93 11.84 5.28
N LYS A 112 -12.68 12.18 4.92
CA LYS A 112 -11.68 12.82 5.79
C LYS A 112 -11.47 12.12 7.14
N ASP A 113 -11.70 10.82 7.16
CA ASP A 113 -11.64 9.98 8.34
C ASP A 113 -10.21 9.47 8.58
N GLU A 114 -9.68 9.73 9.77
CA GLU A 114 -8.36 9.25 10.19
C GLU A 114 -8.35 7.74 10.47
N ASP A 115 -9.50 7.14 10.81
CA ASP A 115 -9.60 5.70 11.06
C ASP A 115 -9.40 4.90 9.76
N PHE A 116 -9.75 5.48 8.61
CA PHE A 116 -9.44 4.92 7.30
C PHE A 116 -7.92 4.84 7.03
N ALA A 117 -7.14 5.78 7.58
CA ALA A 117 -5.68 5.74 7.48
C ALA A 117 -5.05 4.70 8.42
N ALA A 118 -5.78 4.26 9.46
CA ALA A 118 -5.33 3.32 10.48
C ALA A 118 -5.70 1.86 10.18
N SER A 119 -6.64 1.61 9.26
CA SER A 119 -7.21 0.29 8.93
C SER A 119 -6.34 -0.57 8.01
#